data_AF-A0A538AI13-F1
#
_entry.id   AF-A0A538AI13-F1
#
_cell.length_a   1.000
_cell.length_b   1.000
_cell.length_c   1.000
_cell.angle_alpha   90.00
_cell.angle_beta   90.00
_cell.angle_gamma   90.00
#
_symmetry.space_group_name_H-M   'P 1'
#
loop_
_entity.id
_entity.type
_entity.pdbx_description
1 polymer ?
#
loop_
_entity_poly.entity_id
_entity_poly.type
_entity_poly.pdbx_seq_one_letter_code
_entity_poly.pdbx_strand_id
1 'polypeptide(L)'
;MEVAPMSELTPGTVIGAGRYAVGNANGELFAVTRRCRHLYADLANGRVDKDGCLVCPWHGSKYDVKTGRMVRGPQGIFAKIPGLDAATIALTRVLPLGRGEVTVRGGTVYVK
;
A
#
# COMPACT_ATOMS: atom_id res chain seq x y z
N MET A 1 -10.24 -2.43 14.26
CA MET A 1 -11.18 -3.22 13.44
C MET A 1 -10.59 -4.59 13.19
N GLU A 2 -11.42 -5.63 13.22
CA GLU A 2 -11.04 -6.97 12.76
C GLU A 2 -10.84 -6.94 11.23
N VAL A 3 -9.91 -7.75 10.73
CA VAL A 3 -9.55 -7.79 9.31
C VAL A 3 -9.81 -9.18 8.72
N ALA A 4 -9.02 -10.17 9.14
CA ALA A 4 -9.04 -11.54 8.65
C ALA A 4 -8.16 -12.44 9.56
N PRO A 5 -8.29 -13.78 9.47
CA PRO A 5 -7.30 -14.69 10.01
C PRO A 5 -5.90 -14.43 9.44
N MET A 6 -4.86 -14.51 10.27
CA MET A 6 -3.46 -14.32 9.85
C MET A 6 -3.04 -15.32 8.78
N SER A 7 -3.59 -16.53 8.80
CA SER A 7 -3.33 -17.58 7.80
C SER A 7 -3.79 -17.20 6.39
N GLU A 8 -4.75 -16.28 6.26
CA GLU A 8 -5.23 -15.81 4.95
C GLU A 8 -4.35 -14.68 4.38
N LEU A 9 -3.63 -13.95 5.24
CA LEU A 9 -2.66 -12.93 4.84
C LEU A 9 -1.29 -13.57 4.56
N THR A 10 -1.25 -14.48 3.59
CA THR A 10 0.01 -15.06 3.10
C THR A 10 0.89 -14.00 2.41
N PRO A 11 2.22 -14.17 2.34
CA PRO A 11 3.11 -13.20 1.69
C PRO A 11 2.65 -12.82 0.27
N GLY A 12 2.56 -11.52 0.00
CA GLY A 12 2.06 -10.98 -1.26
C GLY A 12 0.58 -10.59 -1.26
N THR A 13 -0.21 -11.12 -0.31
CA THR A 13 -1.64 -10.84 -0.18
C THR A 13 -1.88 -9.40 0.23
N VAL A 14 -2.88 -8.76 -0.39
CA VAL A 14 -3.42 -7.45 -0.01
C VAL A 14 -4.94 -7.53 -0.04
N ILE A 15 -5.60 -7.06 1.00
CA ILE A 15 -7.06 -6.99 1.11
C ILE A 15 -7.50 -5.63 1.65
N GLY A 16 -8.78 -5.32 1.52
CA GLY A 16 -9.39 -4.10 2.06
C GLY A 16 -9.94 -4.32 3.46
N ALA A 17 -9.70 -3.37 4.36
CA ALA A 17 -10.35 -3.30 5.67
C ALA A 17 -10.70 -1.86 6.00
N GLY A 18 -11.98 -1.50 5.85
CA GLY A 18 -12.45 -0.13 6.02
C GLY A 18 -11.70 0.87 5.13
N ARG A 19 -10.94 1.78 5.74
CA ARG A 19 -10.12 2.79 5.02
C ARG A 19 -8.73 2.30 4.63
N TYR A 20 -8.35 1.09 5.03
CA TYR A 20 -7.00 0.55 4.88
C TYR A 20 -6.92 -0.52 3.80
N ALA A 21 -5.76 -0.59 3.16
CA ALA A 21 -5.25 -1.76 2.47
C ALA A 21 -4.33 -2.45 3.48
N VAL A 22 -4.64 -3.70 3.77
CA VAL A 22 -3.92 -4.54 4.74
C VAL A 22 -3.30 -5.68 3.98
N GLY A 23 -2.04 -5.98 4.23
CA GLY A 23 -1.36 -7.03 3.47
C GLY A 23 -0.15 -7.57 4.19
N ASN A 24 0.51 -8.51 3.51
CA ASN A 24 1.73 -9.14 3.98
C ASN A 24 2.87 -8.86 3.01
N ALA A 25 3.81 -8.01 3.43
CA ALA A 25 5.02 -7.68 2.70
C ALA A 25 6.16 -8.61 3.13
N ASN A 26 6.38 -9.68 2.37
CA ASN A 26 7.48 -10.63 2.58
C ASN A 26 7.58 -11.19 4.01
N GLY A 27 6.44 -11.46 4.65
CA GLY A 27 6.32 -11.97 6.02
C GLY A 27 5.91 -10.90 7.05
N GLU A 28 5.99 -9.61 6.70
CA GLU A 28 5.65 -8.51 7.60
C GLU A 28 4.26 -7.94 7.27
N LEU A 29 3.34 -8.02 8.23
CA LEU A 29 1.99 -7.45 8.06
C LEU A 29 2.03 -5.92 8.08
N PHE A 30 1.25 -5.28 7.21
CA PHE A 30 1.13 -3.83 7.14
C PHE A 30 -0.32 -3.38 6.96
N ALA A 31 -0.59 -2.13 7.33
CA ALA A 31 -1.84 -1.45 7.00
C ALA A 31 -1.57 0.01 6.60
N VAL A 32 -2.01 0.39 5.41
CA VAL A 32 -1.90 1.77 4.90
C VAL A 32 -3.22 2.26 4.33
N THR A 33 -3.49 3.57 4.34
CA THR A 33 -4.71 4.11 3.74
C THR A 33 -4.82 3.70 2.28
N ARG A 34 -5.98 3.18 1.86
CA ARG A 34 -6.10 2.48 0.57
C ARG A 34 -6.25 3.37 -0.65
N ARG A 35 -6.29 4.70 -0.51
CA ARG A 35 -6.41 5.60 -1.67
C ARG A 35 -5.04 6.00 -2.18
N CYS A 36 -4.72 5.62 -3.41
CA CYS A 36 -3.49 6.03 -4.08
C CYS A 36 -3.38 7.56 -4.16
N ARG A 37 -2.19 8.11 -3.84
CA ARG A 37 -1.91 9.55 -3.87
C ARG A 37 -1.80 10.14 -5.28
N HIS A 38 -1.84 9.29 -6.31
CA HIS A 38 -1.88 9.74 -7.71
C HIS A 38 -3.33 10.06 -8.13
N LEU A 39 -4.17 9.03 -8.34
CA LEU A 39 -5.55 9.19 -8.82
C LEU A 39 -6.55 8.36 -8.01
N TYR A 40 -6.30 8.20 -6.71
CA TYR A 40 -7.23 7.59 -5.74
C TYR A 40 -7.63 6.13 -5.97
N ALA A 41 -6.97 5.42 -6.89
CA ALA A 41 -7.10 3.98 -7.06
C ALA A 41 -7.09 3.26 -5.70
N ASP A 42 -7.96 2.28 -5.56
CA ASP A 42 -8.04 1.45 -4.36
C ASP A 42 -6.88 0.46 -4.32
N LEU A 43 -5.91 0.75 -3.45
CA LEU A 43 -4.70 -0.04 -3.25
C LEU A 43 -4.98 -1.41 -2.64
N ALA A 44 -6.17 -1.65 -2.10
CA ALA A 44 -6.58 -3.00 -1.67
C ALA A 44 -6.63 -4.00 -2.85
N ASN A 45 -6.81 -3.50 -4.08
CA ASN A 45 -6.75 -4.31 -5.31
C ASN A 45 -5.32 -4.36 -5.91
N GLY A 46 -4.33 -3.84 -5.18
CA GLY A 46 -2.93 -3.84 -5.58
C GLY A 46 -2.24 -5.17 -5.34
N ARG A 47 -0.92 -5.15 -5.39
CA ARG A 47 -0.06 -6.29 -5.03
C ARG A 47 1.16 -5.83 -4.25
N VAL A 48 1.79 -6.73 -3.52
CA VAL A 48 3.15 -6.50 -3.01
C VAL A 48 4.15 -7.04 -4.03
N ASP A 49 5.19 -6.26 -4.33
CA ASP A 49 6.29 -6.74 -5.18
C ASP A 49 7.41 -7.41 -4.37
N LYS A 50 8.42 -7.94 -5.09
CA LYS A 50 9.57 -8.62 -4.50
C LYS A 50 10.34 -7.77 -3.48
N ASP A 51 10.28 -6.44 -3.57
CA ASP A 51 10.99 -5.52 -2.69
C ASP A 51 10.14 -5.17 -1.45
N GLY A 52 8.97 -5.80 -1.29
CA GLY A 52 8.04 -5.55 -0.17
C GLY A 52 7.20 -4.28 -0.37
N CYS A 53 7.20 -3.68 -1.56
CA CYS A 53 6.45 -2.46 -1.82
C CYS A 53 5.02 -2.74 -2.27
N LEU A 54 4.06 -1.96 -1.78
CA LEU A 54 2.68 -1.97 -2.27
C LEU A 54 2.60 -1.26 -3.61
N VAL A 55 2.11 -1.96 -4.63
CA VAL A 55 2.02 -1.49 -6.01
C VAL A 55 0.57 -1.20 -6.37
N CYS A 56 0.31 0.04 -6.78
CA CYS A 56 -0.98 0.51 -7.25
C CYS A 56 -1.45 -0.29 -8.48
N PRO A 57 -2.72 -0.75 -8.53
CA PRO A 57 -3.22 -1.59 -9.62
C PRO A 57 -3.41 -0.85 -10.95
N TRP A 58 -3.60 0.47 -10.92
CA TRP A 58 -3.82 1.24 -12.15
C TRP A 58 -2.52 1.55 -12.87
N HIS A 59 -1.65 2.34 -12.25
CA HIS A 59 -0.47 2.91 -12.91
C HIS A 59 0.84 2.44 -12.26
N GLY A 60 0.82 1.43 -11.39
CA GLY A 60 2.06 0.82 -10.89
C GLY A 60 2.94 1.71 -9.99
N SER A 61 2.40 2.80 -9.45
CA SER A 61 3.06 3.59 -8.38
C SER A 61 3.36 2.66 -7.22
N LYS A 62 4.60 2.71 -6.71
CA LYS A 62 5.09 1.87 -5.63
C LYS A 62 5.19 2.67 -4.33
N TYR A 63 4.74 2.06 -3.24
CA TYR A 63 4.82 2.62 -1.90
C TYR A 63 5.62 1.71 -0.99
N ASP A 64 6.53 2.28 -0.22
CA ASP A 64 7.07 1.65 0.97
C ASP A 64 5.96 1.62 2.03
N VAL A 65 5.56 0.42 2.43
CA VAL A 65 4.45 0.19 3.38
C VAL A 65 4.80 0.61 4.81
N LYS A 66 6.09 0.67 5.17
CA LYS A 66 6.56 1.06 6.51
C LYS A 66 6.46 2.56 6.72
N THR A 67 6.74 3.33 5.68
CA THR A 67 6.73 4.80 5.72
C THR A 67 5.49 5.42 5.10
N GLY A 68 4.75 4.66 4.27
CA GLY A 68 3.65 5.15 3.46
C GLY A 68 4.09 6.04 2.30
N ARG A 69 5.40 6.17 2.06
CA ARG A 69 5.95 7.05 1.03
C ARG A 69 6.02 6.34 -0.32
N MET A 70 5.75 7.09 -1.37
CA MET A 70 5.93 6.62 -2.73
C MET A 70 7.42 6.57 -3.05
N VAL A 71 7.90 5.40 -3.43
CA VAL A 71 9.29 5.17 -3.86
C VAL A 71 9.44 5.17 -5.37
N ARG A 72 8.32 5.05 -6.09
CA ARG A 72 8.23 5.21 -7.54
C ARG A 72 6.84 5.71 -7.94
N GLY A 73 6.78 6.73 -8.77
CA GLY A 73 5.56 7.30 -9.31
C GLY A 73 4.88 6.45 -10.39
N PRO A 74 3.85 7.00 -11.04
CA PRO A 74 3.04 6.26 -12.01
C PRO A 74 3.84 5.90 -13.26
N GLN A 75 3.53 4.74 -13.82
CA GLN A 75 4.21 4.09 -14.93
C GLN A 75 3.31 4.04 -16.18
N GLY A 76 3.82 3.47 -17.28
CA GLY A 76 3.09 3.39 -18.54
C GLY A 76 3.02 4.75 -19.24
N ILE A 77 1.84 5.15 -19.73
CA ILE A 77 1.68 6.45 -20.41
C ILE A 77 2.03 7.64 -19.50
N PHE A 78 1.79 7.52 -18.19
CA PHE A 78 2.10 8.56 -17.21
C PHE A 78 3.60 8.75 -16.99
N ALA A 79 4.42 7.74 -17.23
CA ALA A 79 5.88 7.88 -17.16
C ALA A 79 6.43 8.79 -18.27
N LYS A 80 5.66 9.03 -19.33
CA LYS A 80 6.05 9.94 -20.43
C LYS A 80 5.79 11.41 -20.12
N ILE A 81 5.06 11.71 -19.04
CA ILE A 81 4.74 13.10 -18.65
C ILE A 81 5.93 13.65 -17.85
N PRO A 82 6.67 14.66 -18.35
CA PRO A 82 7.85 15.18 -17.68
C PRO A 82 7.52 15.66 -16.26
N GLY A 83 8.31 15.22 -15.28
CA GLY A 83 8.21 15.66 -13.88
C GLY A 83 7.09 15.03 -13.05
N LEU A 84 6.15 14.29 -13.65
CA LEU A 84 5.01 13.72 -12.92
C LEU A 84 5.44 12.69 -11.85
N ASP A 85 6.42 11.85 -12.18
CA ASP A 85 7.01 10.87 -11.24
C ASP A 85 7.60 11.58 -10.01
N ALA A 86 8.48 12.56 -10.24
CA ALA A 86 9.10 13.34 -9.18
C ALA A 86 8.07 14.13 -8.34
N ALA A 87 7.05 14.71 -8.98
CA ALA A 87 6.00 15.46 -8.30
C ALA A 87 5.17 14.56 -7.37
N THR A 88 4.77 13.38 -7.85
CA THR A 88 3.99 12.42 -7.04
C THR A 88 4.81 11.80 -5.90
N ILE A 89 6.11 11.55 -6.13
CA ILE A 89 7.04 11.14 -5.06
C ILE A 89 7.16 12.25 -4.01
N ALA A 90 7.43 13.49 -4.44
CA ALA A 90 7.58 14.64 -3.56
C ALA A 90 6.32 14.89 -2.71
N LEU A 91 5.13 14.75 -3.30
CA LEU A 91 3.86 14.84 -2.58
C LEU A 91 3.84 13.91 -1.36
N THR A 92 4.26 12.65 -1.50
CA THR A 92 4.21 11.69 -0.39
C THR A 92 5.31 11.88 0.65
N ARG A 93 6.32 12.72 0.39
CA ARG A 93 7.26 13.16 1.43
C ARG A 93 6.57 14.03 2.47
N VAL A 94 5.58 14.82 2.03
CA VAL A 94 4.75 15.69 2.88
C VAL A 94 3.49 14.97 3.36
N LEU A 95 2.83 14.24 2.46
CA LEU A 95 1.55 13.56 2.69
C LEU A 95 1.64 12.06 2.34
N PRO A 96 2.36 11.25 3.14
CA PRO A 96 2.42 9.81 2.92
C PRO A 96 1.05 9.17 3.08
N LEU A 97 0.90 7.92 2.67
CA LEU A 97 -0.25 7.11 3.07
C LEU A 97 -0.31 7.07 4.61
N GLY A 98 -1.50 7.24 5.17
CA GLY A 98 -1.68 7.04 6.60
C GLY A 98 -1.41 5.58 6.95
N ARG A 99 -0.82 5.31 8.11
CA ARG A 99 -0.47 3.97 8.56
C ARG A 99 -1.38 3.57 9.72
N GLY A 100 -1.92 2.36 9.66
CA GLY A 100 -2.66 1.76 10.75
C GLY A 100 -1.75 0.87 11.59
N GLU A 101 -2.03 0.75 12.88
CA GLU A 101 -1.30 -0.20 13.74
C GLU A 101 -1.87 -1.59 13.54
N VAL A 102 -1.05 -2.54 13.10
CA VAL A 102 -1.46 -3.95 12.92
C VAL A 102 -1.14 -4.74 14.18
N THR A 103 -2.11 -5.48 14.70
CA THR A 103 -1.93 -6.38 15.84
C THR A 103 -2.55 -7.74 15.54
N VAL A 104 -1.97 -8.80 16.10
CA VAL A 104 -2.50 -10.17 15.98
C VAL A 104 -2.95 -10.64 17.36
N ARG A 105 -4.18 -11.13 17.47
CA ARG A 105 -4.75 -11.66 18.72
C ARG A 105 -5.47 -12.96 18.42
N GLY A 106 -5.05 -14.05 19.06
CA GLY A 106 -5.65 -15.38 18.85
C GLY A 106 -5.62 -15.84 17.39
N GLY A 107 -4.60 -15.44 16.61
CA GLY A 107 -4.49 -15.76 15.18
C GLY A 107 -5.28 -14.84 14.24
N THR A 108 -6.05 -13.88 14.76
CA THR A 108 -6.79 -12.91 13.94
C THR A 108 -6.06 -11.57 13.87
N VAL A 109 -6.06 -10.96 12.69
CA VAL A 109 -5.42 -9.66 12.43
C VAL A 109 -6.41 -8.52 12.67
N TYR A 110 -5.93 -7.48 13.35
CA TYR A 110 -6.67 -6.26 13.66
C TYR A 110 -5.87 -5.03 13.26
N VAL A 111 -6.57 -3.98 12.81
CA VAL A 111 -5.99 -2.67 12.52
C VAL A 111 -6.61 -1.59 13.40
N LYS A 112 -5.80 -0.76 14.04
CA LYS A 112 -6.25 0.48 14.69
C LYS A 112 -6.09 1.68 13.75
#